data_AF-A0A061J046-F1
#
_entry.id   AF-A0A061J046-F1
#
_cell.length_a   1.000
_cell.length_b   1.000
_cell.length_c   1.000
_cell.angle_alpha   90.00
_cell.angle_beta   90.00
_cell.angle_gamma   90.00
#
_symmetry.space_group_name_H-M   'P 1'
#
loop_
_entity.id
_entity.type
_entity.pdbx_description
1 polymer ?
#
loop_
_entity_poly.entity_id
_entity_poly.type
_entity_poly.pdbx_seq_one_letter_code
_entity_poly.pdbx_strand_id
1 'polypeptide(L)'
;MVRVELTCAAIRLMPVWVCVMAYCPNGEWPTRLQALVRVMDYGFSVEAFKRRPVVLLTHMFVHANDSHLFGNLSALTATLIEFGGSSVMENVEEESVWVSLRRALGSFVVIVAGSIVGGIGGQLLYNDAQLARRHKRWPLLSGVKEGANGGALDGVFRRVRSWVDQMSYKIDRKRTDGIFMCGASAGIFSLAGFNVAYYERWGTALPMVLPELAAVICSLLDSLEKLPNTAWLPAGEVVGHAAHLGGFIAGACMGLAWRGLSGVYSNKRAKRPKAKEL
;
A
#
# COMPACT_ATOMS: atom_id res chain seq x y z
N MET A 1 25.36 22.79 -0.62
CA MET A 1 24.42 23.34 0.37
C MET A 1 23.04 23.10 -0.20
N VAL A 2 22.20 22.28 0.45
CA VAL A 2 20.88 21.89 -0.09
C VAL A 2 19.90 23.02 0.19
N ARG A 3 19.24 23.56 -0.83
CA ARG A 3 18.23 24.62 -0.67
C ARG A 3 16.85 24.00 -0.64
N VAL A 4 16.17 24.08 0.50
CA VAL A 4 14.82 23.53 0.67
C VAL A 4 13.82 24.66 0.70
N GLU A 5 12.91 24.71 -0.29
CA GLU A 5 11.76 25.60 -0.24
C GLU A 5 10.67 24.98 0.63
N LEU A 6 10.36 25.64 1.75
CA LEU A 6 9.52 25.08 2.82
C LEU A 6 8.07 24.86 2.35
N THR A 7 7.54 25.71 1.47
CA THR A 7 6.17 25.60 0.97
C THR A 7 6.00 24.33 0.12
N CYS A 8 6.93 24.10 -0.79
CA CYS A 8 6.97 22.93 -1.66
C CYS A 8 7.20 21.64 -0.87
N ALA A 9 8.08 21.68 0.14
CA ALA A 9 8.26 20.55 1.06
C ALA A 9 6.95 20.24 1.82
N ALA A 10 6.28 21.27 2.36
CA ALA A 10 5.02 21.10 3.08
C ALA A 10 3.91 20.51 2.19
N ILE A 11 3.77 20.98 0.94
CA ILE A 11 2.80 20.45 -0.02
C ILE A 11 3.09 18.99 -0.34
N ARG A 12 4.35 18.62 -0.60
CA ARG A 12 4.71 17.22 -0.90
C ARG A 12 4.44 16.28 0.26
N LEU A 13 4.63 16.77 1.48
CA LEU A 13 4.34 16.04 2.70
C LEU A 13 2.86 16.12 3.12
N MET A 14 1.96 16.61 2.27
CA MET A 14 0.51 16.63 2.53
C MET A 14 -0.04 15.29 3.06
N PRO A 15 0.32 14.11 2.52
CA PRO A 15 -0.17 12.85 3.08
C PRO A 15 0.24 12.62 4.54
N VAL A 16 1.42 13.11 4.96
CA VAL A 16 1.89 13.07 6.36
C VAL A 16 1.00 13.97 7.22
N TRP A 17 0.75 15.20 6.77
CA TRP A 17 -0.12 16.15 7.47
C TRP A 17 -1.54 15.62 7.62
N VAL A 18 -2.10 14.95 6.60
CA VAL A 18 -3.42 14.33 6.69
C VAL A 18 -3.46 13.25 7.77
N CYS A 19 -2.42 12.41 7.90
CA CYS A 19 -2.35 11.41 8.96
C CYS A 19 -2.27 12.05 10.35
N VAL A 20 -1.48 13.13 10.50
CA VAL A 20 -1.38 13.88 11.77
C VAL A 20 -2.73 14.52 12.13
N MET A 21 -3.38 15.19 11.19
CA MET A 21 -4.68 15.83 11.41
C MET A 21 -5.77 14.82 11.73
N ALA A 22 -5.75 13.63 11.11
CA ALA A 22 -6.69 12.56 11.44
C ALA A 22 -6.43 11.95 12.83
N TYR A 23 -5.16 11.91 13.27
CA TYR A 23 -4.81 11.46 14.62
C TYR A 23 -5.16 12.49 15.69
N CYS A 24 -5.05 13.78 15.38
CA CYS A 24 -5.32 14.90 16.28
C CYS A 24 -6.39 15.85 15.69
N PRO A 25 -7.66 15.42 15.54
CA PRO A 25 -8.68 16.18 14.79
C PRO A 25 -9.01 17.55 15.39
N ASN A 26 -8.79 17.73 16.70
CA ASN A 26 -9.01 18.99 17.42
C ASN A 26 -7.69 19.67 17.85
N GLY A 27 -6.55 19.24 17.30
CA GLY A 27 -5.22 19.66 17.75
C GLY A 27 -4.77 19.02 19.07
N GLU A 28 -5.64 18.24 19.72
CA GLU A 28 -5.32 17.48 20.93
C GLU A 28 -4.84 16.07 20.61
N TRP A 29 -3.76 15.67 21.27
CA TRP A 29 -3.22 14.32 21.17
C TRP A 29 -4.14 13.33 21.91
N PRO A 30 -4.63 12.25 21.26
CA PRO A 30 -5.56 11.34 21.89
C PRO A 30 -4.86 10.53 23.00
N THR A 31 -5.63 10.15 24.02
CA THR A 31 -5.18 9.11 24.95
C THR A 31 -5.10 7.75 24.23
N ARG A 32 -4.32 6.79 24.77
CA ARG A 32 -4.23 5.43 24.20
C ARG A 32 -5.61 4.77 24.03
N LEU A 33 -6.50 4.96 25.00
CA LEU A 33 -7.87 4.43 24.93
C LEU A 33 -8.67 5.09 23.82
N GLN A 34 -8.58 6.42 23.66
CA GLN A 34 -9.24 7.13 22.57
C GLN A 34 -8.73 6.70 21.19
N ALA A 35 -7.41 6.51 21.05
CA ALA A 35 -6.80 5.99 19.82
C ALA A 35 -7.35 4.60 19.48
N LEU A 36 -7.41 3.70 20.47
CA LEU A 36 -7.95 2.35 20.30
C LEU A 36 -9.45 2.36 19.93
N VAL A 37 -10.27 3.18 20.61
CA VAL A 37 -11.70 3.33 20.29
C VAL A 37 -11.90 3.82 18.86
N ARG A 38 -11.13 4.81 18.40
CA ARG A 38 -11.19 5.28 17.01
C ARG A 38 -10.81 4.19 16.02
N VAL A 39 -9.81 3.38 16.37
CA VAL A 39 -9.43 2.22 15.57
C VAL A 39 -10.57 1.21 15.52
N MET A 40 -11.28 0.94 16.62
CA MET A 40 -12.47 0.08 16.60
C MET A 40 -13.61 0.64 15.75
N ASP A 41 -13.81 1.96 15.77
CA ASP A 41 -14.91 2.62 15.06
C ASP A 41 -14.66 2.79 13.56
N TYR A 42 -13.42 3.09 13.18
CA TYR A 42 -13.03 3.51 11.83
C TYR A 42 -12.00 2.60 11.17
N GLY A 43 -11.46 1.62 11.90
CA GLY A 43 -10.61 0.57 11.36
C GLY A 43 -11.38 -0.35 10.42
N PHE A 44 -10.63 -1.07 9.58
CA PHE A 44 -11.23 -2.02 8.66
C PHE A 44 -11.40 -3.35 9.36
N SER A 45 -12.64 -3.83 9.38
CA SER A 45 -12.94 -5.25 9.52
C SER A 45 -14.00 -5.62 8.50
N VAL A 46 -14.12 -6.92 8.25
CA VAL A 46 -15.12 -7.44 7.33
C VAL A 46 -16.54 -7.06 7.77
N GLU A 47 -16.82 -7.19 9.07
CA GLU A 47 -18.09 -6.81 9.68
C GLU A 47 -18.33 -5.29 9.60
N ALA A 48 -17.31 -4.48 9.89
CA ALA A 48 -17.40 -3.03 9.80
C ALA A 48 -17.66 -2.58 8.36
N PHE A 49 -17.02 -3.22 7.37
CA PHE A 49 -17.21 -2.93 5.96
C PHE A 49 -18.63 -3.19 5.48
N LYS A 50 -19.25 -4.31 5.88
CA LYS A 50 -20.64 -4.63 5.54
C LYS A 50 -21.61 -3.54 6.00
N ARG A 51 -21.34 -2.92 7.15
CA ARG A 51 -22.20 -1.87 7.73
C ARG A 51 -21.84 -0.48 7.21
N ARG A 52 -20.55 -0.20 7.02
CA ARG A 52 -19.99 1.12 6.70
C ARG A 52 -18.85 0.97 5.69
N PRO A 53 -19.13 0.95 4.37
CA PRO A 53 -18.10 0.77 3.34
C PRO A 53 -16.96 1.79 3.38
N VAL A 54 -17.20 2.97 3.96
CA VAL A 54 -16.21 4.03 4.16
C VAL A 54 -14.97 3.58 4.97
N VAL A 55 -15.07 2.48 5.73
CA VAL A 55 -13.92 1.90 6.43
C VAL A 55 -12.81 1.40 5.51
N LEU A 56 -13.10 1.18 4.22
CA LEU A 56 -12.05 0.98 3.20
C LEU A 56 -11.10 2.17 3.07
N LEU A 57 -11.53 3.37 3.43
CA LEU A 57 -10.72 4.57 3.39
C LEU A 57 -10.28 4.99 4.80
N THR A 58 -11.19 5.00 5.77
CA THR A 58 -10.89 5.55 7.10
C THR A 58 -9.86 4.73 7.88
N HIS A 59 -9.74 3.43 7.61
CA HIS A 59 -8.76 2.58 8.30
C HIS A 59 -7.32 3.05 8.10
N MET A 60 -7.04 3.72 6.98
CA MET A 60 -5.71 4.21 6.64
C MET A 60 -5.25 5.36 7.54
N PHE A 61 -6.19 6.07 8.15
CA PHE A 61 -5.91 7.29 8.90
C PHE A 61 -5.95 7.09 10.42
N VAL A 62 -6.55 6.00 10.89
CA VAL A 62 -6.57 5.65 12.31
C VAL A 62 -5.36 4.79 12.69
N HIS A 63 -4.77 5.08 13.83
CA HIS A 63 -3.57 4.41 14.34
C HIS A 63 -3.80 3.99 15.78
N ALA A 64 -3.37 2.77 16.14
CA ALA A 64 -3.64 2.17 17.44
C ALA A 64 -2.97 2.89 18.61
N ASN A 65 -1.80 3.50 18.37
CA ASN A 65 -1.03 4.23 19.37
C ASN A 65 0.01 5.14 18.68
N ASP A 66 0.68 5.94 19.50
CA ASP A 66 1.68 6.92 19.05
C ASP A 66 2.85 6.27 18.32
N SER A 67 3.35 5.14 18.82
CA SER A 67 4.46 4.42 18.19
C SER A 67 4.09 3.92 16.79
N HIS A 68 2.86 3.42 16.63
CA HIS A 68 2.33 3.03 15.32
C HIS A 68 2.21 4.24 14.38
N LEU A 69 1.69 5.38 14.88
CA LEU A 69 1.65 6.61 14.10
C LEU A 69 3.05 7.06 13.68
N PHE A 70 3.98 7.23 14.62
CA PHE A 70 5.33 7.72 14.33
C PHE A 70 6.09 6.81 13.36
N GLY A 71 5.93 5.49 13.47
CA GLY A 71 6.48 4.54 12.51
C GLY A 71 5.95 4.80 11.09
N ASN A 72 4.63 4.95 10.96
CA ASN A 72 4.00 5.24 9.67
C ASN A 72 4.40 6.62 9.12
N LEU A 73 4.43 7.67 9.96
CA LEU A 73 4.84 9.01 9.52
C LEU A 73 6.29 9.03 9.05
N SER A 74 7.18 8.32 9.74
CA SER A 74 8.60 8.23 9.37
C SER A 74 8.79 7.51 8.05
N ALA A 75 8.17 6.33 7.90
CA ALA A 75 8.22 5.57 6.65
C ALA A 75 7.59 6.35 5.50
N LEU A 76 6.41 6.95 5.71
CA LEU A 76 5.72 7.76 4.71
C LEU A 76 6.56 8.95 4.26
N THR A 77 7.19 9.66 5.19
CA THR A 77 8.07 10.80 4.86
C THR A 77 9.24 10.34 4.00
N ALA A 78 9.93 9.27 4.41
CA ALA A 78 11.06 8.73 3.66
C ALA A 78 10.65 8.32 2.24
N THR A 79 9.52 7.63 2.09
CA THR A 79 9.04 7.16 0.78
C THR A 79 8.53 8.31 -0.10
N LEU A 80 7.94 9.36 0.48
CA LEU A 80 7.53 10.56 -0.24
C LEU A 80 8.72 11.38 -0.76
N ILE A 81 9.83 11.42 -0.03
CA ILE A 81 11.07 12.06 -0.49
C ILE A 81 11.59 11.37 -1.76
N GLU A 82 11.42 10.06 -1.87
CA GLU A 82 11.75 9.29 -3.07
C GLU A 82 10.70 9.38 -4.19
N PHE A 83 9.53 9.99 -3.97
CA PHE A 83 8.44 10.01 -4.94
C PHE A 83 8.54 11.22 -5.91
N GLY A 84 8.73 10.97 -7.20
CA GLY A 84 8.84 12.01 -8.23
C GLY A 84 10.27 12.34 -8.66
N GLY A 85 10.40 13.29 -9.60
CA GLY A 85 11.69 13.85 -10.04
C GLY A 85 12.64 12.87 -10.74
N SER A 86 13.80 13.35 -11.18
CA SER A 86 14.87 12.50 -11.73
C SER A 86 15.79 11.95 -10.64
N SER A 87 15.96 12.68 -9.53
CA SER A 87 16.74 12.23 -8.36
C SER A 87 16.07 12.60 -7.03
N VAL A 88 16.54 12.01 -5.93
CA VAL A 88 16.10 12.37 -4.57
C VAL A 88 16.50 13.80 -4.22
N MET A 89 17.68 14.26 -4.67
CA MET A 89 18.14 15.62 -4.41
C MET A 89 17.24 16.65 -5.10
N GLU A 90 16.95 16.45 -6.38
CA GLU A 90 16.03 17.30 -7.15
C GLU A 90 14.62 17.29 -6.54
N ASN A 91 14.20 16.16 -5.97
CA ASN A 91 12.95 16.15 -5.22
C ASN A 91 13.03 17.10 -4.04
N VAL A 92 14.04 16.98 -3.18
CA VAL A 92 14.19 17.83 -1.99
C VAL A 92 14.28 19.31 -2.35
N GLU A 93 15.03 19.65 -3.40
CA GLU A 93 15.30 21.00 -3.89
C GLU A 93 14.21 21.55 -4.83
N GLU A 94 13.08 20.86 -5.01
CA GLU A 94 12.00 21.30 -5.87
C GLU A 94 11.41 22.64 -5.40
N GLU A 95 11.50 23.66 -6.26
CA GLU A 95 10.96 25.02 -6.01
C GLU A 95 9.58 25.22 -6.66
N SER A 96 9.11 24.32 -7.54
CA SER A 96 7.81 24.47 -8.18
C SER A 96 6.67 23.92 -7.31
N VAL A 97 5.82 24.84 -6.86
CA VAL A 97 4.55 24.55 -6.15
C VAL A 97 3.67 23.59 -6.95
N TRP A 98 3.59 23.78 -8.27
CA TRP A 98 2.73 22.98 -9.14
C TRP A 98 3.23 21.54 -9.29
N VAL A 99 4.55 21.35 -9.41
CA VAL A 99 5.17 20.03 -9.42
C VAL A 99 4.96 19.34 -8.07
N SER A 100 5.14 20.07 -6.97
CA SER A 100 4.89 19.59 -5.62
C SER A 100 3.44 19.15 -5.42
N LEU A 101 2.46 19.92 -5.90
CA LEU A 101 1.04 19.58 -5.82
C LEU A 101 0.71 18.32 -6.64
N ARG A 102 1.21 18.22 -7.87
CA ARG A 102 1.02 17.02 -8.71
C ARG A 102 1.62 15.78 -8.05
N ARG A 103 2.81 15.89 -7.46
CA ARG A 103 3.46 14.79 -6.73
C ARG A 103 2.65 14.39 -5.50
N ALA A 104 2.14 15.36 -4.73
CA ALA A 104 1.31 15.11 -3.56
C ALA A 104 -0.01 14.40 -3.91
N LEU A 105 -0.69 14.85 -4.98
CA LEU A 105 -1.91 14.19 -5.46
C LEU A 105 -1.62 12.79 -5.99
N GLY A 106 -0.55 12.63 -6.78
CA GLY A 106 -0.14 11.34 -7.32
C GLY A 106 0.21 10.33 -6.23
N SER A 107 0.97 10.74 -5.21
CA SER A 107 1.31 9.87 -4.09
C SER A 107 0.07 9.48 -3.27
N PHE A 108 -0.86 10.42 -3.04
CA PHE A 108 -2.11 10.14 -2.34
C PHE A 108 -2.96 9.10 -3.08
N VAL A 109 -3.06 9.20 -4.41
CA VAL A 109 -3.76 8.20 -5.24
C VAL A 109 -3.11 6.82 -5.11
N VAL A 110 -1.79 6.73 -5.19
CA VAL A 110 -1.05 5.46 -5.03
C VAL A 110 -1.23 4.86 -3.64
N ILE A 111 -1.22 5.68 -2.60
CA ILE A 111 -1.45 5.28 -1.21
C ILE A 111 -2.86 4.69 -1.04
N VAL A 112 -3.90 5.40 -1.50
CA VAL A 112 -5.30 4.96 -1.37
C VAL A 112 -5.57 3.70 -2.18
N ALA A 113 -5.24 3.70 -3.48
CA ALA A 113 -5.49 2.56 -4.35
C ALA A 113 -4.71 1.32 -3.89
N GLY A 114 -3.46 1.50 -3.48
CA GLY A 114 -2.62 0.41 -2.98
C GLY A 114 -3.06 -0.17 -1.65
N SER A 115 -3.52 0.65 -0.71
CA SER A 115 -4.06 0.18 0.58
C SER A 115 -5.29 -0.69 0.39
N ILE A 116 -6.21 -0.25 -0.48
CA ILE A 116 -7.48 -0.95 -0.72
C ILE A 116 -7.24 -2.23 -1.52
N VAL A 117 -6.59 -2.14 -2.69
CA VAL A 117 -6.44 -3.28 -3.61
C VAL A 117 -5.37 -4.24 -3.10
N GLY A 118 -4.20 -3.71 -2.76
CA GLY A 118 -3.04 -4.49 -2.33
C GLY A 118 -3.11 -4.88 -0.86
N GLY A 119 -3.35 -3.91 0.02
CA GLY A 119 -3.38 -4.13 1.47
C GLY A 119 -4.47 -5.11 1.89
N ILE A 120 -5.72 -4.73 1.70
CA ILE A 120 -6.86 -5.55 2.11
C ILE A 120 -6.91 -6.85 1.29
N GLY A 121 -6.71 -6.76 -0.04
CA GLY A 121 -6.69 -7.93 -0.91
C GLY A 121 -5.60 -8.94 -0.56
N GLY A 122 -4.37 -8.47 -0.31
CA GLY A 122 -3.23 -9.30 0.08
C GLY A 122 -3.46 -10.01 1.42
N GLN A 123 -3.98 -9.30 2.42
CA GLN A 123 -4.31 -9.90 3.72
C GLN A 123 -5.38 -10.98 3.61
N LEU A 124 -6.42 -10.75 2.81
CA LEU A 124 -7.49 -11.73 2.62
C LEU A 124 -7.02 -12.97 1.85
N LEU A 125 -6.18 -12.81 0.82
CA LEU A 125 -5.59 -13.93 0.11
C LEU A 125 -4.69 -14.76 1.02
N TYR A 126 -3.88 -14.11 1.86
CA TYR A 126 -3.02 -14.80 2.82
C TYR A 126 -3.84 -15.58 3.86
N ASN A 127 -4.90 -14.99 4.39
CA ASN A 127 -5.80 -15.68 5.32
C ASN A 127 -6.49 -16.88 4.68
N ASP A 128 -6.90 -16.77 3.41
CA ASP A 128 -7.46 -17.89 2.63
C ASP A 128 -6.41 -19.00 2.43
N ALA A 129 -5.16 -18.65 2.15
CA ALA A 129 -4.05 -19.60 1.99
C ALA A 129 -3.71 -20.33 3.30
N GLN A 130 -3.67 -19.61 4.43
CA GLN A 130 -3.47 -20.18 5.77
C GLN A 130 -4.61 -21.15 6.14
N LEU A 131 -5.86 -20.78 5.84
CA LEU A 131 -7.02 -21.64 6.08
C LEU A 131 -7.01 -22.89 5.20
N ALA A 132 -6.69 -22.75 3.91
CA ALA A 132 -6.55 -23.85 2.96
C ALA A 132 -5.51 -24.89 3.42
N ARG A 133 -4.38 -24.41 3.96
CA ARG A 133 -3.35 -25.26 4.58
C ARG A 133 -3.86 -25.99 5.82
N ARG A 134 -4.53 -25.30 6.76
CA ARG A 134 -5.10 -25.93 7.96
C ARG A 134 -6.08 -27.05 7.62
N HIS A 135 -6.84 -26.90 6.54
CA HIS A 135 -7.79 -27.91 6.08
C HIS A 135 -7.22 -28.91 5.05
N LYS A 136 -5.90 -28.93 4.81
CA LYS A 136 -5.22 -29.77 3.80
C LYS A 136 -5.89 -29.73 2.41
N ARG A 137 -6.57 -28.64 2.09
CA ARG A 137 -7.20 -28.41 0.79
C ARG A 137 -6.28 -27.48 0.01
N TRP A 138 -5.38 -28.04 -0.78
CA TRP A 138 -4.62 -27.23 -1.72
C TRP A 138 -5.60 -26.56 -2.69
N PRO A 139 -5.56 -25.23 -2.89
CA PRO A 139 -6.40 -24.63 -3.90
C PRO A 139 -5.81 -25.00 -5.26
N LEU A 140 -6.49 -25.91 -5.96
CA LEU A 140 -6.30 -26.08 -7.39
C LEU A 140 -6.63 -24.72 -8.02
N LEU A 141 -5.61 -24.05 -8.58
CA LEU A 141 -5.72 -22.85 -9.39
C LEU A 141 -6.45 -23.18 -10.70
N SER A 142 -7.75 -23.46 -10.63
CA SER A 142 -8.62 -23.71 -11.78
C SER A 142 -9.75 -22.69 -11.78
N GLY A 143 -9.53 -21.56 -12.43
CA GLY A 143 -10.62 -20.59 -12.58
C GLY A 143 -10.25 -19.18 -13.04
N VAL A 144 -9.19 -18.98 -13.82
CA VAL A 144 -9.04 -17.74 -14.59
C VAL A 144 -9.36 -18.07 -16.05
N LYS A 145 -10.65 -18.07 -16.39
CA LYS A 145 -11.07 -18.05 -17.79
C LYS A 145 -10.85 -16.64 -18.34
N GLU A 146 -10.06 -16.57 -19.41
CA GLU A 146 -9.81 -15.38 -20.22
C GLU A 146 -11.13 -14.78 -20.72
N GLY A 147 -11.25 -13.46 -20.58
CA GLY A 147 -12.34 -12.68 -21.15
C GLY A 147 -11.77 -11.36 -21.67
N ALA A 148 -11.07 -11.45 -22.80
CA ALA A 148 -10.65 -10.32 -23.61
C ALA A 148 -11.87 -9.78 -24.38
N ASN A 149 -12.18 -8.50 -24.17
CA ASN A 149 -12.84 -7.55 -25.09
C ASN A 149 -13.54 -6.45 -24.28
N GLY A 150 -12.85 -5.33 -24.14
CA GLY A 150 -13.29 -4.12 -23.47
C GLY A 150 -12.08 -3.21 -23.31
N GLY A 151 -12.24 -1.90 -23.52
CA GLY A 151 -11.13 -0.93 -23.42
C GLY A 151 -10.38 -1.12 -22.10
N ALA A 152 -9.06 -0.83 -22.08
CA ALA A 152 -8.21 -1.14 -20.94
C ALA A 152 -8.77 -0.63 -19.58
N LEU A 153 -9.48 0.50 -19.60
CA LEU A 153 -10.18 1.05 -18.44
C LEU A 153 -11.42 0.24 -18.04
N ASP A 154 -12.27 -0.16 -18.99
CA ASP A 154 -13.45 -1.00 -18.73
C ASP A 154 -13.06 -2.39 -18.22
N GLY A 155 -11.96 -2.95 -18.75
CA GLY A 155 -11.40 -4.21 -18.27
C GLY A 155 -10.92 -4.11 -16.81
N VAL A 156 -10.31 -2.98 -16.44
CA VAL A 156 -9.90 -2.69 -15.06
C VAL A 156 -11.11 -2.47 -14.16
N PHE A 157 -12.09 -1.65 -14.56
CA PHE A 157 -13.32 -1.44 -13.79
C PHE A 157 -14.11 -2.73 -13.57
N ARG A 158 -14.22 -3.58 -14.60
CA ARG A 158 -14.87 -4.89 -14.48
C ARG A 158 -14.08 -5.83 -13.56
N ARG A 159 -12.75 -5.78 -13.57
CA ARG A 159 -11.90 -6.57 -12.68
C ARG A 159 -11.96 -6.09 -11.23
N VAL A 160 -11.99 -4.77 -11.01
CA VAL A 160 -12.19 -4.16 -9.69
C VAL A 160 -13.60 -4.49 -9.18
N ARG A 161 -14.64 -4.36 -10.02
CA ARG A 161 -16.01 -4.71 -9.64
C ARG A 161 -16.16 -6.20 -9.34
N SER A 162 -15.65 -7.07 -10.22
CA SER A 162 -15.62 -8.52 -9.97
C SER A 162 -14.79 -8.89 -8.74
N TRP A 163 -13.71 -8.17 -8.45
CA TRP A 163 -12.96 -8.34 -7.21
C TRP A 163 -13.77 -7.88 -6.00
N VAL A 164 -14.43 -6.71 -6.06
CA VAL A 164 -15.36 -6.22 -5.03
C VAL A 164 -16.50 -7.22 -4.80
N ASP A 165 -17.03 -7.83 -5.86
CA ASP A 165 -18.11 -8.82 -5.79
C ASP A 165 -17.61 -10.15 -5.19
N GLN A 166 -16.43 -10.63 -5.60
CA GLN A 166 -15.78 -11.80 -5.01
C GLN A 166 -15.39 -11.58 -3.55
N MET A 167 -14.96 -10.36 -3.22
CA MET A 167 -14.65 -9.94 -1.86
C MET A 167 -15.90 -9.90 -1.02
N SER A 168 -16.97 -9.26 -1.51
CA SER A 168 -18.28 -9.24 -0.87
C SER A 168 -18.80 -10.65 -0.63
N TYR A 169 -18.65 -11.56 -1.60
CA TYR A 169 -18.98 -12.97 -1.46
C TYR A 169 -18.12 -13.72 -0.42
N LYS A 170 -16.80 -13.48 -0.40
CA LYS A 170 -15.87 -14.08 0.60
C LYS A 170 -16.16 -13.56 2.01
N ILE A 171 -16.53 -12.30 2.11
CA ILE A 171 -16.95 -11.58 3.32
C ILE A 171 -18.29 -12.10 3.84
N ASP A 172 -19.19 -12.51 2.94
CA ASP A 172 -20.53 -12.94 3.34
C ASP A 172 -20.58 -14.30 4.04
N ARG A 173 -19.60 -15.17 3.76
CA ARG A 173 -19.61 -16.56 4.22
C ARG A 173 -19.05 -16.81 5.63
N LYS A 174 -19.10 -15.83 6.56
CA LYS A 174 -18.52 -15.89 7.94
C LYS A 174 -17.07 -16.39 7.97
N ARG A 175 -16.28 -16.10 6.92
CA ARG A 175 -15.01 -16.80 6.68
C ARG A 175 -13.78 -16.12 7.30
N THR A 176 -13.94 -14.95 7.92
CA THR A 176 -12.82 -14.11 8.39
C THR A 176 -13.24 -13.21 9.56
N ASP A 177 -13.67 -13.81 10.67
CA ASP A 177 -14.19 -13.07 11.84
C ASP A 177 -13.10 -12.33 12.66
N GLY A 178 -11.83 -12.43 12.28
CA GLY A 178 -10.69 -11.85 13.02
C GLY A 178 -9.82 -10.86 12.24
N ILE A 179 -10.22 -10.42 11.05
CA ILE A 179 -9.42 -9.43 10.30
C ILE A 179 -9.78 -8.04 10.77
N PHE A 180 -8.82 -7.44 11.43
CA PHE A 180 -8.84 -6.05 11.79
C PHE A 180 -7.61 -5.39 11.16
N MET A 181 -7.75 -4.19 10.62
CA MET A 181 -6.65 -3.47 9.98
C MET A 181 -6.79 -1.98 10.27
N CYS A 182 -5.66 -1.33 10.54
CA CYS A 182 -5.57 0.10 10.72
C CYS A 182 -4.19 0.61 10.30
N GLY A 183 -4.08 1.89 10.05
CA GLY A 183 -2.84 2.58 9.68
C GLY A 183 -2.62 2.66 8.16
N ALA A 184 -1.77 3.60 7.78
CA ALA A 184 -1.43 3.89 6.39
C ALA A 184 -0.40 2.91 5.79
N SER A 185 0.13 1.97 6.58
CA SER A 185 1.31 1.18 6.26
C SER A 185 1.22 0.46 4.91
N ALA A 186 0.12 -0.23 4.60
CA ALA A 186 -0.05 -0.88 3.30
C ALA A 186 0.02 0.10 2.11
N GLY A 187 -0.47 1.33 2.30
CA GLY A 187 -0.36 2.41 1.32
C GLY A 187 1.06 2.94 1.17
N ILE A 188 1.82 3.01 2.27
CA ILE A 188 3.25 3.37 2.23
C ILE A 188 4.04 2.31 1.45
N PHE A 189 3.76 1.02 1.68
CA PHE A 189 4.37 -0.07 0.91
C PHE A 189 4.01 0.02 -0.57
N SER A 190 2.76 0.38 -0.91
CA SER A 190 2.38 0.67 -2.29
C SER A 190 3.18 1.82 -2.89
N LEU A 191 3.39 2.90 -2.15
CA LEU A 191 4.21 4.02 -2.61
C LEU A 191 5.66 3.58 -2.88
N ALA A 192 6.24 2.74 -2.00
CA ALA A 192 7.56 2.18 -2.18
C ALA A 192 7.64 1.26 -3.42
N GLY A 193 6.63 0.41 -3.65
CA GLY A 193 6.53 -0.41 -4.85
C GLY A 193 6.42 0.42 -6.14
N PHE A 194 5.64 1.51 -6.10
CA PHE A 194 5.55 2.45 -7.21
C PHE A 194 6.91 3.11 -7.49
N ASN A 195 7.61 3.55 -6.46
CA ASN A 195 8.95 4.14 -6.57
C ASN A 195 9.95 3.19 -7.23
N VAL A 196 9.92 1.91 -6.85
CA VAL A 196 10.73 0.87 -7.47
C VAL A 196 10.40 0.70 -8.95
N ALA A 197 9.11 0.51 -9.29
CA ALA A 197 8.71 0.16 -10.64
C ALA A 197 8.78 1.33 -11.64
N TYR A 198 8.41 2.54 -11.18
CA TYR A 198 8.28 3.71 -12.03
C TYR A 198 9.54 4.58 -12.02
N TYR A 199 10.09 4.87 -10.83
CA TYR A 199 11.25 5.76 -10.65
C TYR A 199 12.58 4.99 -10.52
N GLU A 200 12.55 3.65 -10.46
CA GLU A 200 13.74 2.79 -10.27
C GLU A 200 14.48 3.07 -8.95
N ARG A 201 13.73 3.45 -7.89
CA ARG A 201 14.27 3.80 -6.57
C ARG A 201 13.98 2.74 -5.53
N TRP A 202 15.03 2.26 -4.88
CA TRP A 202 14.99 1.13 -3.95
C TRP A 202 15.30 1.48 -2.49
N GLY A 203 15.72 2.73 -2.23
CA GLY A 203 16.29 3.13 -0.94
C GLY A 203 15.36 2.89 0.23
N THR A 204 14.08 3.27 0.10
CA THR A 204 13.06 2.95 1.11
C THR A 204 12.44 1.57 0.97
N ALA A 205 12.33 1.06 -0.26
CA ALA A 205 11.66 -0.21 -0.51
C ALA A 205 12.38 -1.42 0.10
N LEU A 206 13.71 -1.51 -0.04
CA LEU A 206 14.49 -2.64 0.48
C LEU A 206 14.37 -2.83 2.01
N PRO A 207 14.66 -1.81 2.85
CA PRO A 207 14.58 -1.97 4.29
C PRO A 207 13.14 -2.21 4.79
N MET A 208 12.12 -1.78 4.03
CA MET A 208 10.72 -2.03 4.37
C MET A 208 10.25 -3.42 3.96
N VAL A 209 10.54 -3.87 2.74
CA VAL A 209 9.97 -5.11 2.17
C VAL A 209 10.68 -6.36 2.65
N LEU A 210 12.00 -6.31 2.85
CA LEU A 210 12.76 -7.51 3.22
C LEU A 210 12.31 -8.12 4.56
N PRO A 211 12.12 -7.36 5.65
CA PRO A 211 11.63 -7.91 6.91
C PRO A 211 10.23 -8.52 6.79
N GLU A 212 9.34 -7.87 6.03
CA GLU A 212 7.97 -8.33 5.80
C GLU A 212 7.92 -9.62 4.98
N LEU A 213 8.74 -9.69 3.93
CA LEU A 213 8.88 -10.88 3.09
C LEU A 213 9.40 -12.06 3.92
N ALA A 214 10.44 -11.84 4.73
CA ALA A 214 10.97 -12.85 5.63
C ALA A 214 9.89 -13.33 6.62
N ALA A 215 9.14 -12.40 7.23
CA ALA A 215 8.07 -12.73 8.17
C ALA A 215 6.95 -13.57 7.51
N VAL A 216 6.49 -13.20 6.30
CA VAL A 216 5.47 -13.97 5.57
C VAL A 216 6.00 -15.34 5.15
N ILE A 217 7.22 -15.43 4.64
CA ILE A 217 7.84 -16.70 4.25
C ILE A 217 7.96 -17.62 5.46
N CYS A 218 8.53 -17.15 6.58
CA CYS A 218 8.66 -17.95 7.79
C CYS A 218 7.29 -18.42 8.30
N SER A 219 6.29 -17.53 8.29
CA SER A 219 4.93 -17.88 8.68
C SER A 219 4.23 -18.89 7.74
N LEU A 220 4.68 -18.98 6.49
CA LEU A 220 4.23 -19.98 5.51
C LEU A 220 5.12 -21.24 5.50
N LEU A 221 6.33 -21.22 6.03
CA LEU A 221 7.20 -22.40 6.03
C LEU A 221 7.08 -23.19 7.33
N ASP A 222 6.92 -22.52 8.48
CA ASP A 222 6.77 -23.19 9.77
C ASP A 222 5.31 -23.52 10.11
N SER A 223 5.11 -24.74 10.61
CA SER A 223 4.00 -25.04 11.51
C SER A 223 4.49 -24.81 12.95
N LEU A 224 3.81 -23.93 13.71
CA LEU A 224 3.90 -23.69 15.17
C LEU A 224 4.83 -22.56 15.73
N GLU A 225 4.17 -21.67 16.48
CA GLU A 225 4.54 -21.16 17.82
C GLU A 225 5.81 -20.35 18.10
N LYS A 226 6.80 -20.21 17.21
CA LYS A 226 8.05 -19.53 17.60
C LYS A 226 8.64 -18.61 16.54
N LEU A 227 8.02 -17.44 16.38
CA LEU A 227 8.76 -16.27 15.88
C LEU A 227 8.51 -15.08 16.81
N PRO A 228 9.42 -14.84 17.77
CA PRO A 228 9.37 -13.65 18.59
C PRO A 228 9.79 -12.45 17.74
N ASN A 229 8.93 -11.43 17.70
CA ASN A 229 9.31 -10.01 17.60
C ASN A 229 10.31 -9.62 16.49
N THR A 230 10.25 -10.20 15.28
CA THR A 230 11.04 -9.72 14.13
C THR A 230 10.38 -8.60 13.33
N ALA A 231 9.17 -8.18 13.73
CA ALA A 231 8.55 -6.98 13.21
C ALA A 231 9.31 -5.74 13.71
N TRP A 232 9.69 -4.86 12.79
CA TRP A 232 10.21 -3.51 13.09
C TRP A 232 9.18 -2.59 13.77
N LEU A 233 7.98 -3.10 14.03
CA LEU A 233 6.96 -2.53 14.89
C LEU A 233 6.66 -3.56 15.98
N PRO A 234 6.56 -3.17 17.27
CA PRO A 234 6.43 -4.10 18.38
C PRO A 234 5.29 -5.08 18.14
N ALA A 235 5.63 -6.37 18.12
CA ALA A 235 4.70 -7.45 17.94
C ALA A 235 3.74 -7.54 19.13
N GLY A 236 2.46 -7.74 18.83
CA GLY A 236 1.43 -7.94 19.83
C GLY A 236 0.02 -7.75 19.28
N GLU A 237 -0.17 -6.87 18.30
CA GLU A 237 -1.52 -6.50 17.85
C GLU A 237 -1.53 -6.28 16.33
N VAL A 238 -2.15 -7.21 15.60
CA VAL A 238 -2.80 -6.93 14.31
C VAL A 238 -1.91 -6.39 13.17
N VAL A 239 -0.71 -6.94 12.94
CA VAL A 239 0.13 -6.54 11.79
C VAL A 239 -0.10 -7.48 10.61
N GLY A 240 -0.71 -6.97 9.54
CA GLY A 240 -0.88 -7.69 8.29
C GLY A 240 0.38 -7.65 7.42
N HIS A 241 1.40 -8.47 7.72
CA HIS A 241 2.60 -8.54 6.87
C HIS A 241 2.25 -8.83 5.39
N ALA A 242 1.22 -9.65 5.17
CA ALA A 242 0.67 -9.90 3.85
C ALA A 242 -0.05 -8.68 3.24
N ALA A 243 -0.63 -7.80 4.06
CA ALA A 243 -1.15 -6.52 3.61
C ALA A 243 -0.02 -5.60 3.12
N HIS A 244 1.11 -5.55 3.83
CA HIS A 244 2.27 -4.76 3.41
C HIS A 244 2.83 -5.26 2.07
N LEU A 245 3.06 -6.57 1.94
CA LEU A 245 3.51 -7.16 0.67
C LEU A 245 2.48 -6.97 -0.45
N GLY A 246 1.20 -7.16 -0.15
CA GLY A 246 0.12 -6.92 -1.11
C GLY A 246 0.09 -5.46 -1.58
N GLY A 247 0.24 -4.52 -0.65
CA GLY A 247 0.41 -3.08 -0.93
C GLY A 247 1.58 -2.83 -1.86
N PHE A 248 2.77 -3.36 -1.55
CA PHE A 248 3.97 -3.23 -2.38
C PHE A 248 3.77 -3.75 -3.80
N ILE A 249 3.19 -4.96 -3.95
CA ILE A 249 2.92 -5.57 -5.25
C ILE A 249 1.93 -4.69 -6.05
N ALA A 250 0.85 -4.23 -5.42
CA ALA A 250 -0.11 -3.33 -6.07
C ALA A 250 0.56 -2.02 -6.53
N GLY A 251 1.40 -1.44 -5.67
CA GLY A 251 2.24 -0.29 -5.99
C GLY A 251 3.11 -0.48 -7.21
N ALA A 252 3.86 -1.59 -7.25
CA ALA A 252 4.71 -1.95 -8.37
C ALA A 252 3.91 -2.14 -9.66
N CYS A 253 2.76 -2.82 -9.60
CA CYS A 253 1.87 -2.95 -10.76
C CYS A 253 1.37 -1.59 -11.25
N MET A 254 0.97 -0.69 -10.36
CA MET A 254 0.57 0.68 -10.72
C MET A 254 1.72 1.44 -11.38
N GLY A 255 2.94 1.33 -10.84
CA GLY A 255 4.14 1.96 -11.42
C GLY A 255 4.46 1.44 -12.82
N LEU A 256 4.42 0.12 -13.03
CA LEU A 256 4.61 -0.49 -14.35
C LEU A 256 3.53 -0.06 -15.35
N ALA A 257 2.26 -0.06 -14.92
CA ALA A 257 1.15 0.40 -15.75
C ALA A 257 1.32 1.87 -16.15
N TRP A 258 1.65 2.73 -15.19
CA TRP A 258 1.88 4.16 -15.43
C TRP A 258 3.07 4.40 -16.37
N ARG A 259 4.15 3.62 -16.24
CA ARG A 259 5.30 3.64 -17.15
C ARG A 259 4.94 3.25 -18.58
N GLY A 260 4.01 2.31 -18.74
CA GLY A 260 3.45 1.93 -20.04
C GLY A 260 2.62 3.06 -20.65
N LEU A 261 1.73 3.67 -19.86
CA LEU A 261 0.82 4.73 -20.29
C LEU A 261 1.55 6.04 -20.62
N SER A 262 2.60 6.39 -19.87
CA SER A 262 3.37 7.62 -20.08
C SER A 262 4.33 7.57 -21.28
N GLY A 263 4.32 6.49 -22.07
CA GLY A 263 5.09 6.38 -23.31
C GLY A 263 6.60 6.22 -23.11
N VAL A 264 7.08 6.04 -21.87
CA VAL A 264 8.51 5.83 -21.55
C VAL A 264 9.07 4.61 -22.28
N TYR A 265 8.25 3.58 -22.52
CA TYR A 265 8.62 2.41 -23.34
C TYR A 265 8.57 2.66 -24.86
N SER A 266 7.70 3.56 -25.34
CA SER A 266 7.62 3.90 -26.77
C SER A 266 8.92 4.56 -27.25
N ASN A 267 9.48 5.47 -26.46
CA ASN A 267 10.71 6.19 -26.81
C ASN A 267 11.98 5.31 -26.74
N LYS A 268 12.04 4.29 -25.87
CA LYS A 268 13.21 3.38 -25.81
C LYS A 268 13.27 2.41 -27.00
N ARG A 269 12.13 1.99 -27.56
CA ARG A 269 12.09 1.13 -28.76
C ARG A 269 12.44 1.87 -30.04
N ALA A 270 12.07 3.15 -30.14
CA ALA A 270 12.42 4.02 -31.26
C ALA A 270 13.92 4.39 -31.32
N LYS A 271 14.65 4.25 -30.20
CA LYS A 271 16.08 4.56 -30.09
C LYS A 271 17.03 3.37 -30.30
N ARG A 272 16.55 2.17 -30.65
CA ARG A 272 17.47 1.12 -31.11
C ARG A 272 17.92 1.48 -32.54
N PRO A 273 19.19 1.86 -32.78
CA PRO A 273 19.66 2.01 -34.15
C PRO A 273 19.47 0.67 -34.85
N LYS A 274 18.85 0.68 -36.03
CA LYS A 274 18.92 -0.46 -36.95
C LYS A 274 20.41 -0.78 -37.10
N ALA A 275 20.81 -1.97 -36.67
CA ALA A 275 22.13 -2.48 -36.97
C ALA A 275 22.33 -2.34 -38.48
N LYS A 276 23.33 -1.55 -38.89
CA LYS A 276 23.76 -1.57 -40.28
C LYS A 276 24.34 -2.95 -40.50
N GLU A 277 23.66 -3.75 -41.32
CA GLU A 277 24.23 -4.94 -41.92
C GLU A 277 25.48 -4.48 -42.70
N LEU A 278 26.63 -5.06 -42.33
CA LEU A 278 27.89 -4.99 -43.08
C LEU A 278 28.00 -6.27 -43.89
#